data_AF-A0A924XL90-F1
#
_entry.id   AF-A0A924XL90-F1
#
_cell.length_a   1.000
_cell.length_b   1.000
_cell.length_c   1.000
_cell.angle_alpha   90.00
_cell.angle_beta   90.00
_cell.angle_gamma   90.00
#
_symmetry.space_group_name_H-M   'P 1'
#
loop_
_entity.id
_entity.type
_entity.pdbx_description
1 polymer ?
#
loop_
_entity_poly.entity_id
_entity_poly.type
_entity_poly.pdbx_seq_one_letter_code
_entity_poly.pdbx_strand_id
1 'polypeptide(L)'
;GRVRARFPGRGAVLLRFGVIADQAALAIPQTEPSPRERLFDLLMARFDALQPNRAGIQQLMQALPTDPGTSMLLYAATLRSMKWMLDGASIPSTGLVGGLRVHGLLALWLYAMRTWEKDESPDLAATMATVDRGLDRAIQAENMLPGRAPPADDAAAVFTDTVMPDAPEPDLDEPGSPEPEPPAPQPHTPPPSPNPPVAPPG
;
A
#
# COMPACT_ATOMS: atom_id res chain seq x y z
N GLY A 1 -30.31 -27.40 -20.14
CA GLY A 1 -29.56 -26.33 -19.46
C GLY A 1 -28.80 -26.84 -18.25
N ARG A 2 -27.62 -27.45 -18.46
CA ARG A 2 -26.80 -28.09 -17.40
C ARG A 2 -25.40 -27.48 -17.25
N VAL A 3 -25.24 -26.19 -17.57
CA VAL A 3 -23.92 -25.52 -17.56
C VAL A 3 -23.77 -24.47 -16.43
N ARG A 4 -24.85 -24.14 -15.70
CA ARG A 4 -24.79 -23.20 -14.55
C ARG A 4 -24.40 -23.84 -13.20
N ALA A 5 -24.07 -25.13 -13.15
CA ALA A 5 -24.01 -25.89 -11.89
C ALA A 5 -22.60 -26.19 -11.34
N ARG A 6 -21.52 -25.64 -11.89
CA ARG A 6 -20.15 -25.97 -11.44
C ARG A 6 -19.27 -24.78 -11.01
N PHE A 7 -19.70 -23.53 -11.20
CA PHE A 7 -19.01 -22.35 -10.67
C PHE A 7 -20.03 -21.32 -10.14
N PRO A 8 -20.14 -21.12 -8.82
CA PRO A 8 -21.04 -20.12 -8.26
C PRO A 8 -20.38 -18.74 -8.40
N GLY A 9 -20.59 -18.08 -9.53
CA GLY A 9 -20.25 -16.66 -9.74
C GLY A 9 -18.76 -16.29 -9.83
N ARG A 10 -18.50 -15.03 -10.23
CA ARG A 10 -17.15 -14.42 -10.28
C ARG A 10 -16.43 -14.56 -8.92
N GLY A 11 -17.16 -14.45 -7.80
CA GLY A 11 -16.65 -14.61 -6.43
C GLY A 11 -15.87 -15.90 -6.17
N ALA A 12 -16.28 -17.05 -6.72
CA ALA A 12 -15.59 -18.32 -6.46
C ALA A 12 -14.19 -18.39 -7.09
N VAL A 13 -14.01 -17.77 -8.26
CA VAL A 13 -12.70 -17.67 -8.93
C VAL A 13 -11.77 -16.78 -8.11
N LEU A 14 -12.30 -15.67 -7.60
CA LEU A 14 -11.56 -14.67 -6.82
C LEU A 14 -11.10 -15.24 -5.47
N LEU A 15 -11.97 -15.98 -4.79
CA LEU A 15 -11.60 -16.71 -3.57
C LEU A 15 -10.46 -17.69 -3.82
N ARG A 16 -10.49 -18.39 -4.97
CA ARG A 16 -9.44 -19.35 -5.32
C ARG A 16 -8.09 -18.68 -5.54
N PHE A 17 -8.06 -17.49 -6.14
CA PHE A 17 -6.82 -16.71 -6.26
C PHE A 17 -6.28 -16.26 -4.90
N GLY A 18 -7.15 -15.80 -3.99
CA GLY A 18 -6.76 -15.49 -2.63
C GLY A 18 -6.12 -16.69 -1.92
N VAL A 19 -6.72 -17.88 -2.05
CA VAL A 19 -6.19 -19.12 -1.47
C VAL A 19 -4.84 -19.52 -2.08
N ILE A 20 -4.64 -19.36 -3.39
CA ILE A 20 -3.37 -19.69 -4.04
C ILE A 20 -2.25 -18.76 -3.54
N ALA A 21 -2.53 -17.46 -3.42
CA ALA A 21 -1.57 -16.50 -2.88
C ALA A 21 -1.23 -16.80 -1.40
N ASP A 22 -2.23 -17.15 -0.59
CA ASP A 22 -2.03 -17.55 0.80
C ASP A 22 -1.17 -18.82 0.91
N GLN A 23 -1.43 -19.82 0.07
CA GLN A 23 -0.66 -21.07 0.05
C GLN A 23 0.78 -20.86 -0.39
N ALA A 24 1.01 -20.01 -1.39
CA ALA A 24 2.35 -19.67 -1.84
C ALA A 24 3.15 -18.99 -0.72
N ALA A 25 2.54 -18.03 0.00
CA ALA A 25 3.16 -17.37 1.14
C ALA A 25 3.50 -18.39 2.25
N LEU A 26 2.53 -19.19 2.67
CA LEU A 26 2.69 -20.15 3.77
C LEU A 26 3.62 -21.34 3.45
N ALA A 27 3.97 -21.54 2.17
CA ALA A 27 4.90 -22.58 1.76
C ALA A 27 6.38 -22.20 1.98
N ILE A 28 6.68 -20.92 2.18
CA ILE A 28 8.05 -20.46 2.39
C ILE A 28 8.54 -20.88 3.77
N PRO A 29 9.78 -21.42 3.89
CA PRO A 29 10.39 -21.71 5.18
C PRO A 29 10.49 -20.45 6.05
N GLN A 30 9.98 -20.52 7.27
CA GLN A 30 10.01 -19.41 8.22
C GLN A 30 11.30 -19.44 9.04
N THR A 31 12.42 -19.09 8.40
CA THR A 31 13.76 -19.19 8.99
C THR A 31 14.19 -17.96 9.77
N GLU A 32 13.52 -16.82 9.57
CA GLU A 32 13.89 -15.57 10.21
C GLU A 32 13.78 -15.65 11.74
N PRO A 33 14.67 -14.99 12.49
CA PRO A 33 14.67 -15.06 13.95
C PRO A 33 13.49 -14.30 14.57
N SER A 34 13.07 -13.18 13.97
CA SER A 34 11.97 -12.35 14.49
C SER A 34 10.61 -12.75 13.93
N PRO A 35 9.54 -12.82 14.75
CA PRO A 35 8.17 -12.93 14.26
C PRO A 35 7.77 -11.81 13.29
N ARG A 36 8.34 -10.60 13.44
CA ARG A 36 8.12 -9.49 12.50
C ARG A 36 8.67 -9.79 11.11
N GLU A 37 9.91 -10.26 11.06
CA GLU A 37 10.61 -10.57 9.80
C GLU A 37 9.91 -11.71 9.06
N ARG A 38 9.51 -12.77 9.78
CA ARG A 38 8.65 -13.84 9.23
C ARG A 38 7.36 -13.31 8.64
N LEU A 39 6.67 -12.44 9.37
CA LEU A 39 5.40 -11.87 8.89
C LEU A 39 5.60 -10.96 7.67
N PHE A 40 6.69 -10.19 7.65
CA PHE A 40 7.09 -9.40 6.49
C PHE A 40 7.30 -10.29 5.25
N ASP A 41 8.08 -11.37 5.39
CA ASP A 41 8.36 -12.30 4.31
C ASP A 41 7.08 -12.98 3.80
N LEU A 42 6.19 -13.41 4.69
CA LEU A 42 4.89 -13.97 4.33
C LEU A 42 4.04 -12.98 3.51
N LEU A 43 4.00 -11.71 3.91
CA LEU A 43 3.24 -10.68 3.19
C LEU A 43 3.86 -10.39 1.82
N MET A 44 5.18 -10.26 1.74
CA MET A 44 5.88 -10.01 0.47
C MET A 44 5.71 -11.18 -0.50
N ALA A 45 5.89 -12.41 -0.01
CA ALA A 45 5.64 -13.62 -0.80
C ALA A 45 4.21 -13.71 -1.33
N ARG A 46 3.24 -13.22 -0.54
CA ARG A 46 1.86 -13.13 -0.99
C ARG A 46 1.69 -12.13 -2.11
N PHE A 47 2.33 -10.96 -2.04
CA PHE A 47 2.31 -9.98 -3.15
C PHE A 47 2.99 -10.53 -4.40
N ASP A 48 4.12 -11.23 -4.26
CA ASP A 48 4.82 -11.88 -5.37
C ASP A 48 3.93 -12.92 -6.05
N ALA A 49 3.19 -13.71 -5.28
CA ALA A 49 2.23 -14.68 -5.82
C ALA A 49 1.06 -14.03 -6.59
N LEU A 50 0.74 -12.77 -6.28
CA LEU A 50 -0.31 -12.00 -6.96
C LEU A 50 0.19 -11.32 -8.25
N GLN A 51 1.50 -11.07 -8.39
CA GLN A 51 2.09 -10.36 -9.54
C GLN A 51 1.68 -10.91 -10.91
N PRO A 52 1.71 -12.24 -11.17
CA PRO A 52 1.34 -12.77 -12.49
C PRO A 52 -0.09 -12.45 -12.92
N ASN A 53 -0.97 -12.08 -11.98
CA ASN A 53 -2.38 -11.78 -12.22
C ASN A 53 -2.76 -10.34 -11.83
N ARG A 54 -1.80 -9.41 -11.74
CA ARG A 54 -2.00 -8.03 -11.25
C ARG A 54 -3.16 -7.30 -11.94
N ALA A 55 -3.21 -7.35 -13.27
CA ALA A 55 -4.29 -6.71 -14.04
C ALA A 55 -5.68 -7.27 -13.69
N GLY A 56 -5.79 -8.59 -13.48
CA GLY A 56 -7.04 -9.22 -13.08
C GLY A 56 -7.49 -8.80 -11.67
N ILE A 57 -6.53 -8.61 -10.76
CA ILE A 57 -6.80 -8.15 -9.39
C ILE A 57 -7.21 -6.67 -9.38
N GLN A 58 -6.58 -5.82 -10.18
CA GLN A 58 -6.99 -4.42 -10.36
C GLN A 58 -8.44 -4.31 -10.86
N GLN A 59 -8.78 -5.07 -11.91
CA GLN A 59 -10.15 -5.13 -12.44
C GLN A 59 -11.16 -5.63 -11.39
N LEU A 60 -10.75 -6.58 -10.55
CA LEU A 60 -11.56 -7.02 -9.42
C LEU A 60 -11.79 -5.87 -8.43
N MET A 61 -10.72 -5.19 -7.98
CA MET A 61 -10.84 -4.14 -6.97
C MET A 61 -11.77 -3.00 -7.43
N GLN A 62 -11.78 -2.71 -8.73
CA GLN A 62 -12.71 -1.74 -9.34
C GLN A 62 -14.17 -2.21 -9.35
N ALA A 63 -14.42 -3.52 -9.44
CA ALA A 63 -15.76 -4.10 -9.46
C ALA A 63 -16.38 -4.28 -8.06
N LEU A 64 -15.56 -4.43 -7.01
CA LEU A 64 -16.01 -4.70 -5.64
C LEU A 64 -17.08 -3.73 -5.10
N PRO A 65 -16.97 -2.39 -5.27
CA PRO A 65 -17.97 -1.46 -4.76
C PRO A 65 -19.39 -1.69 -5.31
N THR A 66 -19.51 -2.31 -6.49
CA THR A 66 -20.79 -2.60 -7.15
C THR A 66 -21.38 -3.96 -6.79
N ASP A 67 -20.64 -4.80 -6.05
CA ASP A 67 -21.07 -6.13 -5.62
C ASP A 67 -20.79 -6.33 -4.11
N PRO A 68 -21.73 -5.91 -3.24
CA PRO A 68 -21.54 -6.00 -1.79
C PRO A 68 -21.46 -7.44 -1.28
N GLY A 69 -22.11 -8.40 -1.98
CA GLY A 69 -22.07 -9.81 -1.61
C GLY A 69 -20.68 -10.42 -1.80
N THR A 70 -20.07 -10.16 -2.96
CA THR A 70 -18.69 -10.57 -3.24
C THR A 70 -17.71 -9.84 -2.32
N SER A 71 -17.92 -8.56 -2.04
CA SER A 71 -17.08 -7.79 -1.12
C SER A 71 -17.06 -8.37 0.30
N MET A 72 -18.23 -8.70 0.86
CA MET A 72 -18.34 -9.31 2.19
C MET A 72 -17.67 -10.68 2.25
N LEU A 73 -17.83 -11.48 1.19
CA LEU A 73 -17.21 -12.79 1.07
C LEU A 73 -15.67 -12.69 1.01
N LEU A 74 -15.13 -11.76 0.21
CA LEU A 74 -13.68 -11.54 0.12
C LEU A 74 -13.12 -10.98 1.42
N TYR A 75 -13.85 -10.09 2.10
CA TYR A 75 -13.47 -9.58 3.41
C TYR A 75 -13.32 -10.70 4.44
N ALA A 76 -14.32 -11.58 4.55
CA ALA A 76 -14.28 -12.72 5.47
C ALA A 76 -13.14 -13.71 5.13
N ALA A 77 -12.89 -13.96 3.85
CA ALA A 77 -11.77 -14.78 3.41
C ALA A 77 -10.42 -14.12 3.75
N THR A 78 -10.30 -12.81 3.55
CA THR A 78 -9.07 -12.06 3.85
C THR A 78 -8.79 -12.03 5.34
N LEU A 79 -9.80 -11.86 6.19
CA LEU A 79 -9.66 -11.98 7.65
C LEU A 79 -9.08 -13.34 8.06
N ARG A 80 -9.57 -14.42 7.46
CA ARG A 80 -9.05 -15.78 7.72
C ARG A 80 -7.60 -15.92 7.27
N SER A 81 -7.27 -15.37 6.11
CA SER A 81 -5.89 -15.32 5.61
C SER A 81 -4.95 -14.59 6.57
N MET A 82 -5.36 -13.45 7.12
CA MET A 82 -4.56 -12.70 8.11
C MET A 82 -4.27 -13.54 9.34
N LYS A 83 -5.27 -14.28 9.83
CA LYS A 83 -5.08 -15.21 10.94
C LYS A 83 -4.02 -16.27 10.62
N TRP A 84 -4.11 -16.89 9.44
CA TRP A 84 -3.12 -17.88 9.03
C TRP A 84 -1.71 -17.31 8.87
N MET A 85 -1.56 -16.07 8.40
CA MET A 85 -0.25 -15.43 8.33
C MET A 85 0.34 -15.12 9.70
N LEU A 86 -0.49 -14.67 10.66
CA LEU A 86 -0.05 -14.53 12.05
C LEU A 86 0.39 -15.88 12.63
N ASP A 87 -0.41 -16.93 12.41
CA ASP A 87 -0.08 -18.28 12.87
C ASP A 87 1.23 -18.79 12.23
N GLY A 88 1.43 -18.57 10.93
CA GLY A 88 2.66 -18.90 10.20
C GLY A 88 3.89 -18.15 10.73
N ALA A 89 3.72 -16.89 11.13
CA ALA A 89 4.75 -16.09 11.78
C ALA A 89 4.95 -16.42 13.27
N SER A 90 4.22 -17.40 13.82
CA SER A 90 4.22 -17.74 15.25
C SER A 90 3.75 -16.60 16.17
N ILE A 91 2.86 -15.73 15.67
CA ILE A 91 2.27 -14.63 16.43
C ILE A 91 0.89 -15.06 16.96
N PRO A 92 0.60 -14.95 18.26
CA PRO A 92 -0.68 -15.38 18.82
C PRO A 92 -1.86 -14.61 18.21
N SER A 93 -2.78 -15.34 17.56
CA SER A 93 -3.95 -14.83 16.85
C SER A 93 -5.29 -15.11 17.57
N THR A 94 -5.25 -15.55 18.83
CA THR A 94 -6.42 -15.92 19.64
C THR A 94 -6.65 -14.98 20.82
N GLY A 95 -7.88 -14.98 21.36
CA GLY A 95 -8.30 -14.05 22.41
C GLY A 95 -8.53 -12.62 21.89
N LEU A 96 -8.78 -11.68 22.80
CA LEU A 96 -9.08 -10.29 22.43
C LEU A 96 -7.90 -9.59 21.73
N VAL A 97 -6.70 -9.74 22.29
CA VAL A 97 -5.47 -9.18 21.69
C VAL A 97 -5.17 -9.84 20.34
N GLY A 98 -5.38 -11.16 20.21
CA GLY A 98 -5.25 -11.85 18.93
C GLY A 98 -6.26 -11.36 17.89
N GLY A 99 -7.50 -11.09 18.30
CA GLY A 99 -8.51 -10.47 17.46
C GLY A 99 -8.07 -9.08 16.96
N LEU A 100 -7.51 -8.25 17.84
CA LEU A 100 -6.97 -6.94 17.49
C LEU A 100 -5.83 -7.07 16.45
N ARG A 101 -4.91 -8.02 16.65
CA ARG A 101 -3.82 -8.30 15.69
C ARG A 101 -4.32 -8.70 14.32
N VAL A 102 -5.34 -9.58 14.26
CA VAL A 102 -5.94 -10.00 12.98
C VAL A 102 -6.52 -8.82 12.23
N HIS A 103 -7.24 -7.92 12.93
CA HIS A 103 -7.85 -6.73 12.29
C HIS A 103 -6.79 -5.67 11.94
N GLY A 104 -5.76 -5.50 12.77
CA GLY A 104 -4.63 -4.63 12.47
C GLY A 104 -3.86 -5.09 11.23
N LEU A 105 -3.57 -6.38 11.14
CA LEU A 105 -2.92 -6.97 9.97
C LEU A 105 -3.81 -6.88 8.72
N LEU A 106 -5.12 -7.06 8.86
CA LEU A 106 -6.06 -6.84 7.76
C LEU A 106 -5.97 -5.40 7.23
N ALA A 107 -5.94 -4.42 8.12
CA ALA A 107 -5.86 -3.02 7.73
C ALA A 107 -4.55 -2.71 7.01
N LEU A 108 -3.43 -3.21 7.54
CA LEU A 108 -2.13 -3.12 6.89
C LEU A 108 -2.17 -3.76 5.50
N TRP A 109 -2.73 -4.98 5.39
CA TRP A 109 -2.86 -5.66 4.11
C TRP A 109 -3.67 -4.85 3.10
N LEU A 110 -4.82 -4.29 3.49
CA LEU A 110 -5.66 -3.46 2.61
C LEU A 110 -4.95 -2.17 2.19
N TYR A 111 -4.21 -1.54 3.11
CA TYR A 111 -3.41 -0.35 2.80
C TYR A 111 -2.27 -0.67 1.84
N ALA A 112 -1.48 -1.71 2.14
CA ALA A 112 -0.41 -2.21 1.28
C ALA A 112 -0.92 -2.65 -0.09
N MET A 113 -2.11 -3.28 -0.17
CA MET A 113 -2.76 -3.63 -1.42
C MET A 113 -3.04 -2.40 -2.30
N ARG A 114 -3.48 -1.29 -1.71
CA ARG A 114 -3.68 -0.02 -2.43
C ARG A 114 -2.36 0.60 -2.91
N THR A 115 -1.28 0.44 -2.15
CA THR A 115 0.07 0.83 -2.59
C THR A 115 0.53 -0.05 -3.74
N TRP A 116 0.45 -1.36 -3.58
CA TRP A 116 0.83 -2.37 -4.58
C TRP A 116 0.09 -2.20 -5.90
N GLU A 117 -1.18 -1.79 -5.87
CA GLU A 117 -1.97 -1.50 -7.07
C GLU A 117 -1.33 -0.42 -7.96
N LYS A 118 -0.60 0.52 -7.35
CA LYS A 118 0.04 1.68 -7.99
C LYS A 118 1.55 1.53 -8.12
N ASP A 119 2.14 0.52 -7.48
CA ASP A 119 3.57 0.28 -7.48
C ASP A 119 4.03 -0.42 -8.76
N GLU A 120 4.57 0.35 -9.70
CA GLU A 120 5.08 -0.15 -10.99
C GLU A 120 6.57 -0.53 -10.95
N SER A 121 7.20 -0.44 -9.77
CA SER A 121 8.60 -0.81 -9.63
C SER A 121 8.79 -2.33 -9.78
N PRO A 122 9.87 -2.79 -10.45
CA PRO A 122 10.13 -4.22 -10.63
C PRO A 122 10.32 -4.99 -9.31
N ASP A 123 10.77 -4.31 -8.27
CA ASP A 123 11.12 -4.83 -6.96
C ASP A 123 10.07 -4.53 -5.87
N LEU A 124 8.92 -3.96 -6.25
CA LEU A 124 7.86 -3.58 -5.31
C LEU A 124 8.34 -2.65 -4.18
N ALA A 125 9.27 -1.74 -4.47
CA ALA A 125 9.92 -0.89 -3.47
C ALA A 125 8.93 -0.08 -2.62
N ALA A 126 7.88 0.49 -3.22
CA ALA A 126 6.89 1.27 -2.47
C ALA A 126 6.02 0.38 -1.58
N THR A 127 5.63 -0.79 -2.08
CA THR A 127 4.85 -1.81 -1.35
C THR A 127 5.66 -2.33 -0.16
N MET A 128 6.92 -2.67 -0.40
CA MET A 128 7.86 -3.13 0.61
C MET A 128 7.99 -2.11 1.74
N ALA A 129 8.24 -0.84 1.40
CA ALA A 129 8.32 0.25 2.38
C ALA A 129 7.01 0.48 3.14
N THR A 130 5.86 0.22 2.51
CA THR A 130 4.54 0.30 3.18
C THR A 130 4.37 -0.83 4.19
N VAL A 131 4.70 -2.07 3.81
CA VAL A 131 4.62 -3.24 4.71
C VAL A 131 5.57 -3.05 5.89
N ASP A 132 6.83 -2.68 5.63
CA ASP A 132 7.86 -2.47 6.65
C ASP A 132 7.43 -1.43 7.70
N ARG A 133 7.05 -0.22 7.25
CA ARG A 133 6.55 0.84 8.13
C ARG A 133 5.28 0.45 8.86
N GLY A 134 4.39 -0.31 8.22
CA GLY A 134 3.15 -0.78 8.81
C GLY A 134 3.38 -1.76 9.96
N LEU A 135 4.33 -2.68 9.81
CA LEU A 135 4.71 -3.62 10.86
C LEU A 135 5.40 -2.89 12.03
N ASP A 136 6.26 -1.92 11.77
CA ASP A 136 6.88 -1.12 12.84
C ASP A 136 5.84 -0.32 13.63
N ARG A 137 4.86 0.26 12.95
CA ARG A 137 3.73 0.93 13.60
C ARG A 137 2.91 -0.03 14.44
N ALA A 138 2.64 -1.24 13.95
CA ALA A 138 1.92 -2.25 14.71
C ALA A 138 2.67 -2.63 16.00
N ILE A 139 3.99 -2.78 15.95
CA ILE A 139 4.82 -3.05 17.13
C ILE A 139 4.78 -1.85 18.11
N GLN A 140 4.91 -0.63 17.60
CA GLN A 140 4.82 0.58 18.43
C GLN A 140 3.45 0.70 19.10
N ALA A 141 2.37 0.45 18.37
CA ALA A 141 1.01 0.43 18.90
C ALA A 141 0.84 -0.66 19.98
N GLU A 142 1.37 -1.86 19.76
CA GLU A 142 1.36 -2.92 20.79
C GLU A 142 2.12 -2.52 22.06
N ASN A 143 3.20 -1.76 21.94
CA ASN A 143 3.97 -1.25 23.08
C ASN A 143 3.28 -0.08 23.80
N MET A 144 2.43 0.68 23.09
CA MET A 144 1.68 1.82 23.62
C MET A 144 0.34 1.43 24.26
N LEU A 145 -0.17 0.22 24.00
CA LEU A 145 -1.37 -0.30 24.66
C LEU A 145 -1.16 -0.32 26.18
N PRO A 146 -1.94 0.46 26.95
CA PRO A 146 -1.86 0.41 28.41
C PRO A 146 -2.29 -0.99 28.86
N GLY A 147 -1.39 -1.73 29.54
CA GLY A 147 -1.70 -3.08 30.07
C GLY A 147 -0.88 -4.25 29.54
N ARG A 148 0.45 -4.12 29.43
CA ARG A 148 1.33 -5.31 29.57
C ARG A 148 1.54 -5.54 31.07
N ALA A 149 1.13 -6.65 31.70
CA ALA A 149 0.82 -8.02 31.25
C ALA A 149 -0.35 -8.65 32.05
N PRO A 150 -0.85 -9.87 31.74
CA PRO A 150 -1.29 -10.49 30.48
C PRO A 150 -2.81 -10.16 30.25
N PRO A 151 -3.66 -10.96 29.56
CA PRO A 151 -4.74 -10.44 28.70
C PRO A 151 -6.06 -10.10 29.43
N ALA A 152 -6.97 -9.50 28.64
CA ALA A 152 -8.41 -9.26 28.85
C ALA A 152 -8.69 -8.02 29.74
N ASP A 153 -9.44 -7.00 29.33
CA ASP A 153 -10.51 -6.87 28.35
C ASP A 153 -10.51 -5.45 27.73
N ASP A 154 -11.11 -5.33 26.53
CA ASP A 154 -11.64 -4.14 25.87
C ASP A 154 -10.73 -2.97 25.43
N ALA A 155 -10.53 -2.85 24.10
CA ALA A 155 -10.30 -1.54 23.45
C ALA A 155 -10.61 -1.56 21.94
N ALA A 156 -11.89 -1.61 21.59
CA ALA A 156 -12.38 -1.40 20.22
C ALA A 156 -12.25 0.07 19.72
N ALA A 157 -11.40 0.89 20.34
CA ALA A 157 -11.36 2.34 20.12
C ALA A 157 -10.14 2.86 19.32
N VAL A 158 -9.16 2.01 18.99
CA VAL A 158 -7.89 2.47 18.39
C VAL A 158 -7.96 2.59 16.85
N PHE A 159 -8.96 1.98 16.21
CA PHE A 159 -8.91 1.74 14.76
C PHE A 159 -9.30 2.94 13.86
N THR A 160 -9.96 3.97 14.39
CA THR A 160 -10.35 5.13 13.57
C THR A 160 -9.27 6.20 13.45
N ASP A 161 -8.33 6.30 14.40
CA ASP A 161 -7.35 7.39 14.44
C ASP A 161 -5.98 7.00 13.84
N THR A 162 -5.61 5.72 13.88
CA THR A 162 -4.27 5.27 13.44
C THR A 162 -4.18 4.90 11.95
N VAL A 163 -5.32 4.59 11.29
CA VAL A 163 -5.32 4.10 9.90
C VAL A 163 -5.34 5.23 8.87
N MET A 164 -5.70 6.46 9.26
CA MET A 164 -5.67 7.64 8.39
C MET A 164 -4.80 8.74 9.01
N PRO A 165 -3.46 8.71 8.87
CA PRO A 165 -2.78 9.98 8.70
C PRO A 165 -3.33 10.63 7.43
N ASP A 166 -3.57 11.94 7.48
CA ASP A 166 -3.92 12.78 6.34
C ASP A 166 -3.17 12.27 5.10
N ALA A 167 -3.92 11.98 4.02
CA ALA A 167 -3.26 12.03 2.73
C ALA A 167 -2.59 13.41 2.67
N PRO A 168 -1.32 13.55 2.24
CA PRO A 168 -0.83 14.89 1.95
C PRO A 168 -1.88 15.51 1.04
N GLU A 169 -2.51 16.61 1.49
CA GLU A 169 -3.39 17.38 0.64
C GLU A 169 -2.60 17.57 -0.67
N PRO A 170 -3.18 17.29 -1.86
CA PRO A 170 -2.55 17.80 -3.05
C PRO A 170 -2.39 19.29 -2.80
N ASP A 171 -1.16 19.80 -2.87
CA ASP A 171 -0.87 21.23 -2.82
C ASP A 171 -1.71 21.89 -3.92
N LEU A 172 -2.92 22.30 -3.54
CA LEU A 172 -3.83 23.12 -4.29
C LEU A 172 -3.64 24.51 -3.72
N ASP A 173 -2.77 25.25 -4.41
CA ASP A 173 -2.57 26.69 -4.30
C ASP A 173 -1.86 27.19 -3.02
N GLU A 174 -0.52 27.10 -3.00
CA GLU A 174 0.21 28.32 -2.65
C GLU A 174 -0.05 29.33 -3.79
N PRO A 175 -0.67 30.49 -3.55
CA PRO A 175 -0.58 31.57 -4.52
C PRO A 175 0.91 31.89 -4.65
N GLY A 176 1.46 31.59 -5.83
CA GLY A 176 2.84 31.89 -6.15
C GLY A 176 3.19 33.29 -5.63
N SER A 177 4.27 33.39 -4.87
CA SER A 177 4.90 34.68 -4.61
C SER A 177 4.96 35.44 -5.93
N PRO A 178 4.59 36.74 -5.97
CA PRO A 178 4.59 37.49 -7.21
C PRO A 178 5.96 37.36 -7.85
N GLU A 179 5.96 36.91 -9.11
CA GLU A 179 7.13 36.87 -9.96
C GLU A 179 7.81 38.25 -9.89
N PRO A 180 9.14 38.33 -9.69
CA PRO A 180 9.81 39.62 -9.66
C PRO A 180 9.51 40.35 -10.98
N GLU A 181 8.97 41.56 -10.86
CA GLU A 181 8.64 42.44 -11.96
C GLU A 181 9.83 42.49 -12.95
N PRO A 182 9.60 42.27 -14.26
CA PRO A 182 10.69 42.30 -15.22
C PRO A 182 11.38 43.67 -15.16
N PRO A 183 12.73 43.73 -15.22
CA PRO A 183 13.44 44.99 -15.12
C PRO A 183 12.97 45.94 -16.23
N ALA A 184 12.76 47.20 -15.86
CA ALA A 184 12.36 48.26 -16.78
C ALA A 184 13.20 48.22 -18.08
N PRO A 185 12.59 48.51 -19.25
CA PRO A 185 13.34 48.52 -20.50
C PRO A 185 14.51 49.48 -20.39
N GLN A 186 15.73 48.96 -20.55
CA GLN A 186 16.91 49.79 -20.58
C GLN A 186 16.85 50.71 -21.80
N PRO A 187 17.21 52.00 -21.68
CA PRO A 187 17.23 52.90 -22.82
C PRO A 187 18.19 52.34 -23.88
N HIS A 188 17.66 52.14 -25.09
CA HIS A 188 18.47 51.76 -26.24
C HIS A 188 19.50 52.86 -26.52
N THR A 189 20.76 52.60 -26.21
CA THR A 189 21.87 53.38 -26.74
C THR A 189 22.02 53.05 -28.24
N PRO A 190 21.96 54.03 -29.15
CA PRO A 190 22.17 53.77 -30.56
C PRO A 190 23.60 53.26 -30.80
N PRO A 191 23.80 52.37 -31.76
CA PRO A 191 25.14 51.85 -32.07
C PRO A 191 26.06 52.99 -32.55
N PRO A 192 27.37 52.92 -32.23
CA PRO A 192 28.33 53.92 -32.69
C PRO A 192 28.41 53.93 -34.22
N SER A 193 28.57 55.13 -34.79
CA SER A 193 28.73 55.34 -36.23
C SER A 193 29.84 54.46 -36.82
N PRO A 194 29.65 53.88 -38.01
CA PRO A 194 30.69 53.06 -38.65
C PRO A 194 31.93 53.91 -38.96
N ASN A 195 33.11 53.34 -38.70
CA ASN A 195 34.39 53.94 -39.03
C ASN A 195 34.54 54.13 -40.56
N PRO A 196 35.23 55.19 -41.01
CA PRO A 196 35.48 55.40 -42.43
C PRO A 196 36.36 54.27 -43.02
N PRO A 197 36.20 53.97 -44.32
CA PRO A 197 36.90 52.87 -44.97
C PRO A 197 38.42 53.09 -44.99
N VAL A 198 39.16 52.05 -44.61
CA VAL A 198 40.62 52.00 -44.70
C VAL A 198 41.01 51.76 -46.17
N ALA A 199 41.88 52.62 -46.72
CA ALA A 199 42.37 52.51 -48.09
C ALA A 199 43.24 51.25 -48.31
N PRO A 200 43.21 50.62 -49.49
CA PRO A 200 44.00 49.43 -49.77
C PRO A 200 45.49 49.77 -49.93
N PRO A 201 46.42 48.94 -49.43
CA PRO A 201 47.83 49.04 -49.80
C PRO A 201 48.04 48.52 -51.24
N GLY A 202 48.86 49.25 -52.00
CA GLY A 202 49.26 48.93 -53.38
C GLY A 202 50.45 47.99 -53.50
#